data_AF-A0A4R4NUC3-F1
#
_entry.id   AF-A0A4R4NUC3-F1
#
_cell.length_a   1.000
_cell.length_b   1.000
_cell.length_c   1.000
_cell.angle_alpha   90.00
_cell.angle_beta   90.00
_cell.angle_gamma   90.00
#
_symmetry.space_group_name_H-M   'P 1'
#
loop_
_entity.id
_entity.type
_entity.pdbx_description
1 polymer ?
#
loop_
_entity_poly.entity_id
_entity_poly.type
_entity_poly.pdbx_seq_one_letter_code
_entity_poly.pdbx_strand_id
1 'polypeptide(L)' 'MTGRIGPGLVGEVMIPIRGGVEAFYAHPVNPQDEIGVGTIVVVVEHHPPRTVYVAPALPQ' A
#
# COMPACT_ATOMS: atom_id res chain seq x y z
N MET A 1 -3.64 14.17 -2.94
CA MET A 1 -3.30 12.74 -2.79
C MET A 1 -3.72 12.03 -4.07
N THR A 2 -2.82 11.42 -4.84
CA THR A 2 -3.13 10.81 -6.15
C THR A 2 -3.52 9.32 -6.07
N GLY A 3 -3.51 8.73 -4.88
CA GLY A 3 -3.96 7.35 -4.60
C GLY A 3 -3.09 6.23 -5.19
N ARG A 4 -2.19 6.54 -6.12
CA ARG A 4 -1.25 5.61 -6.74
C ARG A 4 -0.02 5.41 -5.85
N ILE A 5 0.48 4.18 -5.80
CA ILE A 5 1.76 3.82 -5.16
C ILE A 5 2.76 3.58 -6.29
N GLY A 6 3.96 4.15 -6.22
CA GLY A 6 4.93 4.01 -7.30
C GLY A 6 6.31 4.55 -6.94
N PRO A 7 7.26 4.52 -7.89
CA PRO A 7 8.63 4.94 -7.65
C PRO A 7 8.70 6.39 -7.14
N GLY A 8 9.19 6.58 -5.91
CA GLY A 8 9.28 7.91 -5.28
C GLY A 8 7.93 8.54 -4.90
N LEU A 9 6.83 7.80 -5.03
CA LEU A 9 5.48 8.26 -4.68
C LEU A 9 4.97 7.50 -3.45
N VAL A 10 4.47 8.25 -2.48
CA VAL A 10 3.77 7.69 -1.32
C VAL A 10 2.28 7.63 -1.63
N GLY A 11 1.73 6.42 -1.64
CA GLY A 11 0.29 6.21 -1.75
C GLY A 11 -0.37 5.97 -0.40
N GLU A 12 -1.64 5.65 -0.42
CA GLU A 12 -2.41 5.26 0.76
C GLU A 12 -3.12 3.93 0.49
N VAL A 13 -3.17 3.07 1.51
CA VAL A 13 -3.93 1.82 1.48
C VAL A 13 -4.90 1.78 2.64
N MET A 14 -6.06 1.17 2.39
CA MET A 14 -7.10 0.96 3.38
C MET A 14 -6.95 -0.45 3.95
N ILE A 15 -6.62 -0.58 5.24
CA ILE A 15 -6.38 -1.86 5.89
C ILE A 15 -7.52 -2.17 6.87
N PRO A 16 -8.21 -3.32 6.75
CA PRO A 16 -9.20 -3.73 7.73
C PRO A 16 -8.51 -4.17 9.03
N ILE A 17 -8.83 -3.49 10.14
CA ILE A 17 -8.28 -3.78 11.48
C ILE A 17 -9.45 -3.83 12.46
N ARG A 18 -9.68 -5.01 13.05
CA ARG A 18 -10.64 -5.22 14.16
C ARG A 18 -12.04 -4.62 13.89
N GLY A 19 -12.58 -4.86 12.70
CA GLY A 19 -13.91 -4.38 12.31
C GLY A 19 -13.97 -2.92 11.86
N GLY A 20 -12.86 -2.18 11.94
CA GLY A 20 -12.67 -0.89 11.32
C GLY A 20 -11.80 -0.97 10.07
N VAL A 21 -11.63 0.17 9.41
CA VAL A 21 -10.67 0.34 8.32
C VAL A 21 -9.82 1.56 8.65
N GLU A 22 -8.51 1.39 8.54
CA GLU A 22 -7.54 2.47 8.78
C GLU A 22 -6.72 2.73 7.53
N ALA A 23 -6.37 3.99 7.30
CA ALA A 23 -5.50 4.40 6.22
C ALA A 23 -4.03 4.36 6.68
N PHE A 24 -3.18 3.75 5.85
CA PHE A 24 -1.73 3.69 6.04
C PHE A 24 -1.01 4.28 4.83
N TYR A 25 0.13 4.94 5.07
CA TYR A 25 1.05 5.32 4.01
C TYR A 25 1.70 4.08 3.41
N ALA A 26 1.72 4.00 2.09
CA ALA A 26 2.17 2.82 1.38
C ALA A 26 3.32 3.14 0.43
N HIS A 27 4.32 2.27 0.48
CA HIS A 27 5.42 2.20 -0.48
C HIS A 27 5.41 0.84 -1.16
N PRO A 28 5.84 0.74 -2.43
CA PRO A 28 5.98 -0.55 -3.06
C PRO A 28 7.21 -1.26 -2.45
N VAL A 29 7.10 -2.57 -2.19
CA VAL A 29 8.23 -3.37 -1.67
C VAL A 29 9.35 -3.48 -2.71
N ASN A 30 8.99 -3.53 -4.00
CA ASN A 30 9.91 -3.33 -5.10
C ASN A 30 9.85 -1.86 -5.55
N PRO A 31 10.92 -1.06 -5.44
CA PRO A 31 10.90 0.36 -5.75
C PRO A 31 10.51 0.73 -7.19
N GLN A 32 10.52 -0.24 -8.12
CA GLN A 32 10.13 -0.05 -9.51
C GLN A 32 8.65 -0.38 -9.78
N ASP A 33 7.95 -0.99 -8.84
CA ASP A 33 6.55 -1.36 -9.05
C ASP A 33 5.65 -0.13 -9.03
N GLU A 34 4.64 -0.16 -9.89
CA GLU A 34 3.57 0.81 -9.92
C GLU A 34 2.23 0.11 -9.62
N ILE A 35 1.54 0.57 -8.59
CA ILE A 35 0.29 -0.01 -8.11
C ILE A 35 -0.81 1.03 -8.25
N GLY A 36 -1.74 0.73 -9.15
CA GLY A 36 -2.91 1.56 -9.41
C GLY A 36 -3.90 1.61 -8.24
N VAL A 37 -4.75 2.63 -8.24
CA VAL A 37 -5.88 2.74 -7.31
C VAL A 37 -6.84 1.57 -7.51
N GLY A 38 -7.31 0.98 -6.42
CA GLY A 38 -8.23 -0.16 -6.44
C GLY A 38 -7.55 -1.53 -6.53
N THR A 39 -6.24 -1.58 -6.73
CA THR A 39 -5.49 -2.84 -6.67
C THR A 39 -5.50 -3.40 -5.25
N ILE A 40 -5.83 -4.69 -5.13
CA ILE A 40 -5.71 -5.41 -3.86
C ILE A 40 -4.22 -5.66 -3.60
N VAL A 41 -3.76 -5.27 -2.42
CA VAL A 41 -2.36 -5.40 -2.02
C VAL A 41 -2.22 -6.29 -0.80
N VAL A 42 -1.03 -6.87 -0.65
CA VAL A 42 -0.60 -7.54 0.58
C VAL A 42 0.41 -6.65 1.30
N VAL A 43 0.26 -6.53 2.63
CA VAL A 43 1.26 -5.87 3.48
C VAL A 43 2.40 -6.85 3.73
N VAL A 44 3.57 -6.51 3.23
CA VAL A 44 4.79 -7.32 3.38
C VAL A 44 5.52 -6.92 4.65
N GLU A 45 5.61 -5.61 4.93
CA GLU A 45 6.29 -5.08 6.10
C GLU A 45 5.52 -3.89 6.68
N HIS A 46 5.50 -3.79 8.00
CA HIS A 46 4.89 -2.68 8.72
C HIS A 46 5.97 -1.91 9.50
N HIS A 47 6.09 -0.61 9.19
CA HIS A 47 6.95 0.36 9.85
C HIS A 47 6.09 1.30 10.70
N PRO A 48 6.09 1.14 12.04
CA PRO A 48 5.29 2.00 12.91
C PRO A 48 5.64 3.49 12.74
N PRO A 49 4.67 4.42 12.87
CA PRO A 49 3.29 4.15 13.33
C PRO A 49 2.27 3.89 12.22
N ARG A 50 2.54 4.30 10.98
CA ARG A 50 1.54 4.32 9.88
C ARG A 50 2.11 4.04 8.49
N THR A 51 3.28 3.40 8.41
CA THR A 51 3.92 3.09 7.12
C THR A 51 3.87 1.59 6.86
N VAL A 52 3.55 1.22 5.63
CA VAL A 52 3.61 -0.17 5.18
C VAL A 52 4.31 -0.27 3.84
N TYR A 53 5.00 -1.39 3.64
CA TYR A 53 5.50 -1.80 2.34
C TYR A 53 4.59 -2.87 1.78
N VAL A 54 4.18 -2.72 0.52
CA VAL A 54 3.14 -3.53 -0.10
C VAL A 54 3.54 -4.06 -1.46
N ALA A 55 2.90 -5.15 -1.86
CA ALA A 55 2.97 -5.72 -3.21
C ALA A 55 1.54 -5.99 -3.74
N PRO A 56 1.33 -6.04 -5.07
CA PRO A 56 0.07 -6.53 -5.63
C PRO A 56 -0.24 -7.94 -5.11
N ALA A 57 -1.45 -8.16 -4.59
CA ALA A 57 -1.86 -9.45 -4.06
C ALA A 57 -2.29 -10.44 -5.16
N LEU A 58 -2.69 -9.92 -6.32
CA LEU A 58 -3.18 -10.68 -7.45
C LEU A 58 -2.29 -10.40 -8.67
N PRO A 59 -2.05 -11.41 -9.54
CA PRO A 59 -1.51 -11.16 -10.87
C PRO A 59 -2.41 -10.14 -11.59
N GLN A 60 -1.80 -9.13 -12.23
CA GLN A 60 -2.52 -8.16 -13.05
C GLN A 60 -2.89 -8.75 -14.41
#